data_AF-D2QE37-F1
#
_entry.id   AF-D2QE37-F1
#
_cell.length_a   1.000
_cell.length_b   1.000
_cell.length_c   1.000
_cell.angle_alpha   90.00
_cell.angle_beta   90.00
_cell.angle_gamma   90.00
#
_symmetry.space_group_name_H-M   'P 1'
#
loop_
_entity.id
_entity.type
_entity.pdbx_description
1 polymer ?
#
loop_
_entity_poly.entity_id
_entity_poly.type
_entity_poly.pdbx_seq_one_letter_code
_entity_poly.pdbx_strand_id
1 'polypeptide(L)'
;MNYWSIRTAILGLVLLSGCKTGTRDIDFVSKQFAATYNIDSTKGIDSTNLASLMGSKAVYSFSKDGKGMNHLQMGMVSRDTPFTWKVEQDSLYIDKKGYAIEKIDKGFTLRSDSAKIFLSQQP
;
A
#
# COMPACT_ATOMS: atom_id res chain seq x y z
N MET A 1 55.99 -8.75 42.33
CA MET A 1 55.98 -7.53 41.50
C MET A 1 56.25 -7.95 40.07
N ASN A 2 55.28 -7.70 39.18
CA ASN A 2 55.41 -7.28 37.78
C ASN A 2 54.19 -7.74 36.98
N TYR A 3 53.42 -6.71 36.62
CA TYR A 3 52.22 -6.69 35.81
C TYR A 3 52.51 -7.17 34.38
N TRP A 4 51.52 -7.79 33.73
CA TRP A 4 50.86 -7.17 32.56
C TRP A 4 49.67 -7.98 32.06
N SER A 5 48.50 -7.35 32.11
CA SER A 5 47.31 -7.71 31.36
C SER A 5 47.52 -7.43 29.88
N ILE A 6 47.16 -8.36 28.99
CA ILE A 6 46.70 -8.00 27.65
C ILE A 6 45.37 -8.72 27.40
N ARG A 7 44.31 -7.90 27.39
CA ARG A 7 42.95 -8.25 27.00
C ARG A 7 42.91 -8.38 25.48
N THR A 8 42.81 -9.60 24.96
CA THR A 8 42.40 -9.82 23.58
C THR A 8 40.88 -9.78 23.53
N ALA A 9 40.33 -8.62 23.21
CA ALA A 9 38.92 -8.43 22.91
C ALA A 9 38.62 -9.13 21.57
N ILE A 10 38.03 -10.32 21.63
CA ILE A 10 37.49 -10.99 20.45
C ILE A 10 36.19 -10.28 20.07
N LEU A 11 36.28 -9.54 18.97
CA LEU A 11 35.16 -9.20 18.10
C LEU A 11 34.35 -10.46 17.77
N GLY A 12 33.04 -10.39 17.96
CA GLY A 12 32.10 -11.39 17.46
C GLY A 12 30.68 -11.02 17.87
N LEU A 13 30.04 -10.08 17.15
CA LEU A 13 29.03 -10.36 16.14
C LEU A 13 27.72 -10.92 16.71
N VAL A 14 26.64 -10.34 16.21
CA VAL A 14 25.24 -10.79 16.34
C VAL A 14 24.57 -10.41 17.64
N LEU A 15 23.84 -9.30 17.59
CA LEU A 15 22.40 -9.26 17.91
C LEU A 15 21.84 -7.93 17.37
N LEU A 16 21.91 -7.73 16.05
CA LEU A 16 20.84 -7.04 15.35
C LEU A 16 19.69 -8.04 15.20
N SER A 17 19.17 -8.51 16.34
CA SER A 17 17.89 -9.19 16.40
C SER A 17 16.90 -8.20 15.82
N GLY A 18 16.43 -8.53 14.61
CA GLY A 18 15.62 -7.67 13.79
C GLY A 18 14.57 -6.96 14.61
N CYS A 19 14.47 -5.65 14.40
CA CYS A 19 13.18 -5.01 14.40
C CYS A 19 12.31 -5.81 13.43
N LYS A 20 11.66 -6.88 13.91
CA LYS A 20 10.38 -7.29 13.38
C LYS A 20 9.49 -6.11 13.71
N THR A 21 9.52 -5.10 12.84
CA THR A 21 8.52 -4.05 12.77
C THR A 21 7.21 -4.82 12.85
N GLY A 22 6.54 -4.70 14.00
CA GLY A 22 5.38 -5.51 14.32
C GLY A 22 4.49 -5.54 13.10
N THR A 23 4.01 -6.73 12.72
CA THR A 23 2.98 -6.91 11.70
C THR A 23 1.94 -5.82 11.94
N ARG A 24 2.03 -4.73 11.18
CA ARG A 24 1.04 -3.68 11.21
C ARG A 24 -0.20 -4.40 10.73
N ASP A 25 -1.22 -4.49 11.57
CA ASP A 25 -2.50 -5.04 11.17
C ASP A 25 -3.10 -4.10 10.13
N ILE A 26 -2.71 -4.34 8.88
CA ILE A 26 -3.24 -3.67 7.70
C ILE A 26 -4.49 -4.46 7.32
N ASP A 27 -5.61 -4.04 7.88
CA ASP A 27 -6.89 -4.68 7.67
C ASP A 27 -7.73 -3.91 6.64
N PHE A 28 -7.65 -4.37 5.39
CA PHE A 28 -8.51 -3.94 4.28
C PHE A 28 -9.84 -4.71 4.21
N VAL A 29 -9.94 -5.85 4.87
CA VAL A 29 -11.00 -6.83 4.64
C VAL A 29 -12.34 -6.31 5.19
N SER A 30 -13.43 -6.62 4.48
CA SER A 30 -14.81 -6.28 4.90
C SER A 30 -15.07 -4.78 5.04
N LYS A 31 -14.20 -3.94 4.46
CA LYS A 31 -14.33 -2.48 4.41
C LYS A 31 -14.45 -2.03 2.97
N GLN A 32 -15.15 -0.92 2.78
CA GLN A 32 -15.20 -0.22 1.50
C GLN A 32 -14.35 1.04 1.60
N PHE A 33 -13.58 1.33 0.55
CA PHE A 33 -12.71 2.49 0.49
C PHE A 33 -13.00 3.31 -0.74
N ALA A 34 -13.41 4.57 -0.57
CA ALA A 34 -13.43 5.52 -1.66
C ALA A 34 -11.99 5.88 -2.04
N ALA A 35 -11.68 5.85 -3.33
CA ALA A 35 -10.36 6.13 -3.86
C ALA A 35 -10.30 7.50 -4.53
N THR A 36 -9.32 8.30 -4.11
CA THR A 36 -8.93 9.55 -4.78
C THR A 36 -7.53 9.40 -5.35
N TYR A 37 -7.37 9.71 -6.63
CA TYR A 37 -6.10 9.54 -7.34
C TYR A 37 -5.36 10.88 -7.46
N ASN A 38 -4.08 10.88 -7.11
CA ASN A 38 -3.13 11.91 -7.48
C ASN A 38 -2.04 11.25 -8.32
N ILE A 39 -2.03 11.54 -9.62
CA ILE A 39 -1.23 10.86 -10.62
C ILE A 39 -0.26 11.87 -11.22
N ASP A 40 1.00 11.45 -11.39
CA ASP A 40 1.98 12.22 -12.14
C ASP A 40 1.78 11.95 -13.64
N SER A 41 1.23 12.93 -14.35
CA SER A 41 0.96 12.86 -15.80
C SER A 41 2.22 12.75 -16.65
N THR A 42 3.40 13.09 -16.11
CA THR A 42 4.68 12.99 -16.82
C THR A 42 5.24 11.57 -16.88
N LYS A 43 4.65 10.65 -16.12
CA LYS A 43 5.12 9.25 -15.98
C LYS A 43 4.40 8.25 -16.91
N GLY A 44 3.85 8.73 -18.02
CA GLY A 44 3.36 7.87 -19.11
C GLY A 44 1.92 7.37 -18.95
N ILE A 45 1.09 8.03 -18.15
CA ILE A 45 -0.36 7.80 -18.16
C ILE A 45 -0.99 8.65 -19.27
N ASP A 46 -1.77 8.01 -20.14
CA ASP A 46 -2.59 8.67 -21.16
C ASP A 46 -3.54 9.69 -20.50
N SER A 47 -3.57 10.91 -21.01
CA SER A 47 -4.41 12.01 -20.53
C SER A 47 -5.89 11.65 -20.51
N THR A 48 -6.34 10.77 -21.40
CA THR A 48 -7.73 10.27 -21.45
C THR A 48 -8.04 9.39 -20.23
N ASN A 49 -7.13 8.50 -19.87
CA ASN A 49 -7.24 7.65 -18.69
C ASN A 49 -7.11 8.47 -17.40
N LEU A 50 -6.25 9.49 -17.39
CA LEU A 50 -6.11 10.41 -16.26
C LEU A 50 -7.40 11.21 -16.02
N ALA A 51 -7.96 11.82 -17.06
CA ALA A 51 -9.20 12.59 -16.96
C ALA A 51 -10.38 11.71 -16.52
N SER A 52 -10.44 10.48 -17.03
CA SER A 52 -11.39 9.46 -16.60
C SER A 52 -11.28 9.17 -15.10
N LEU A 53 -10.07 8.91 -14.60
CA LEU A 53 -9.83 8.65 -13.18
C LEU A 53 -10.17 9.86 -12.30
N MET A 54 -9.82 11.07 -12.73
CA MET A 54 -10.10 12.32 -12.00
C MET A 54 -11.59 12.67 -11.94
N GLY A 55 -12.37 12.33 -12.96
CA GLY A 55 -13.83 12.55 -13.02
C GLY A 55 -14.67 11.41 -12.46
N SER A 56 -14.03 10.30 -12.06
CA SER A 56 -14.71 9.10 -11.58
C SER A 56 -14.82 9.05 -10.06
N LYS A 57 -15.85 8.37 -9.57
CA LYS A 57 -15.92 7.89 -8.18
C LYS A 57 -15.54 6.41 -8.18
N ALA A 58 -14.43 6.07 -7.54
CA ALA A 58 -13.99 4.69 -7.40
C ALA A 58 -14.17 4.23 -5.95
N VAL A 59 -14.75 3.04 -5.76
CA VAL A 59 -14.89 2.40 -4.45
C VAL A 59 -14.30 1.00 -4.52
N TYR A 60 -13.30 0.75 -3.68
CA TYR A 60 -12.64 -0.54 -3.54
C TYR A 60 -13.23 -1.35 -2.40
N SER A 61 -13.46 -2.63 -2.65
CA SER A 61 -13.78 -3.63 -1.63
C SER A 61 -12.78 -4.78 -1.73
N PHE A 62 -12.39 -5.30 -0.57
CA PHE A 62 -11.36 -6.32 -0.44
C PHE A 62 -11.91 -7.53 0.33
N SER A 63 -11.85 -8.73 -0.27
CA SER A 63 -12.27 -9.98 0.36
C SER A 63 -11.08 -10.82 0.81
N LYS A 64 -11.31 -11.67 1.84
CA LYS A 64 -10.27 -12.49 2.50
C LYS A 64 -9.54 -13.46 1.58
N ASP A 65 -10.13 -13.83 0.44
CA ASP A 65 -9.57 -14.78 -0.52
C ASP A 65 -8.62 -14.12 -1.53
N GLY A 66 -8.17 -12.89 -1.28
CA GLY A 66 -7.28 -12.15 -2.17
C GLY A 66 -7.97 -11.65 -3.44
N LYS A 67 -9.31 -11.59 -3.43
CA LYS A 67 -10.11 -10.96 -4.49
C LYS A 67 -10.64 -9.62 -4.02
N GLY A 68 -10.97 -8.76 -4.96
CA GLY A 68 -11.61 -7.50 -4.67
C GLY A 68 -12.44 -7.01 -5.84
N MET A 69 -13.24 -5.98 -5.58
CA MET A 69 -14.07 -5.33 -6.58
C MET A 69 -13.83 -3.83 -6.53
N ASN A 70 -13.56 -3.25 -7.69
CA ASN A 70 -13.53 -1.80 -7.87
C ASN A 70 -14.82 -1.38 -8.58
N HIS A 71 -15.68 -0.67 -7.85
CA HIS A 71 -16.86 -0.02 -8.40
C HIS A 71 -16.47 1.36 -8.90
N LEU A 72 -16.55 1.58 -10.20
CA LEU A 72 -16.25 2.86 -10.85
C LEU A 72 -17.54 3.49 -11.37
N GLN A 73 -17.85 4.70 -10.91
CA GLN A 73 -18.94 5.51 -11.43
C GLN A 73 -18.40 6.74 -12.17
N MET A 74 -18.86 6.93 -13.41
CA MET A 74 -18.52 8.05 -14.28
C MET A 74 -19.80 8.64 -14.85
N GLY A 75 -20.26 9.74 -14.25
CA GLY A 75 -21.58 10.31 -14.58
C GLY A 75 -22.71 9.29 -14.33
N MET A 76 -23.44 8.94 -15.38
CA MET A 76 -24.54 7.96 -15.32
C MET A 76 -24.09 6.50 -15.54
N VAL A 77 -22.83 6.29 -15.94
CA VAL A 77 -22.29 4.95 -16.21
C VAL A 77 -21.61 4.42 -14.95
N SER A 78 -21.97 3.21 -14.53
CA SER A 78 -21.26 2.47 -13.50
C SER A 78 -20.68 1.17 -14.05
N ARG A 79 -19.53 0.76 -13.52
CA ARG A 79 -18.86 -0.49 -13.87
C ARG A 79 -18.21 -1.11 -12.64
N ASP A 80 -18.45 -2.40 -12.46
CA ASP A 80 -17.73 -3.23 -11.50
C ASP A 80 -16.58 -3.96 -12.19
N THR A 81 -15.37 -3.78 -11.68
CA THR A 81 -14.16 -4.43 -12.21
C THR A 81 -13.52 -5.29 -11.12
N PRO A 82 -13.47 -6.62 -11.29
CA PRO A 82 -12.81 -7.49 -10.32
C PRO A 82 -11.30 -7.31 -10.40
N PHE A 83 -10.61 -7.48 -9.26
CA PHE A 83 -9.16 -7.48 -9.18
C PHE A 83 -8.67 -8.51 -8.17
N THR A 84 -7.38 -8.82 -8.24
CA THR A 84 -6.66 -9.64 -7.25
C THR A 84 -5.81 -8.77 -6.35
N TRP A 85 -5.68 -9.14 -5.07
CA TRP A 85 -4.84 -8.41 -4.14
C TRP A 85 -4.17 -9.29 -3.08
N LYS A 86 -3.08 -8.77 -2.54
CA LYS A 86 -2.38 -9.32 -1.37
C LYS A 86 -1.57 -8.22 -0.68
N VAL A 87 -1.32 -8.38 0.61
CA VAL A 87 -0.38 -7.55 1.36
C VAL A 87 0.88 -8.37 1.63
N GLU A 88 2.04 -7.81 1.27
CA GLU A 88 3.34 -8.36 1.63
C GLU A 88 4.15 -7.26 2.31
N GLN A 89 4.54 -7.51 3.57
CA GLN A 89 5.22 -6.53 4.42
C GLN A 89 4.39 -5.22 4.52
N ASP A 90 4.94 -4.10 4.04
CA ASP A 90 4.29 -2.79 4.04
C ASP A 90 3.72 -2.42 2.65
N SER A 91 3.55 -3.39 1.75
CA SER A 91 3.10 -3.16 0.37
C SER A 91 1.80 -3.88 0.04
N LEU A 92 0.87 -3.17 -0.59
CA LEU A 92 -0.35 -3.70 -1.17
C LEU A 92 -0.09 -3.97 -2.64
N TYR A 93 -0.34 -5.19 -3.07
CA TYR A 93 -0.31 -5.55 -4.49
C TYR A 93 -1.74 -5.63 -4.99
N ILE A 94 -2.08 -4.90 -6.05
CA ILE A 94 -3.35 -4.99 -6.78
C ILE A 94 -3.00 -5.37 -8.22
N ASP A 95 -3.51 -6.51 -8.71
CA ASP A 95 -3.20 -7.06 -10.04
C ASP A 95 -1.70 -7.03 -10.38
N LYS A 96 -0.89 -7.48 -9.41
CA LYS A 96 0.59 -7.53 -9.46
C LYS A 96 1.29 -6.16 -9.43
N LYS A 97 0.56 -5.04 -9.36
CA LYS A 97 1.14 -3.70 -9.16
C LYS A 97 1.29 -3.43 -7.67
N GLY A 98 2.52 -3.16 -7.24
CA GLY A 98 2.85 -2.89 -5.84
C GLY A 98 2.67 -1.42 -5.47
N TYR A 99 2.14 -1.19 -4.27
CA TYR A 99 1.99 0.12 -3.67
C TYR A 99 2.47 0.10 -2.22
N ALA A 100 3.35 1.02 -1.83
CA ALA A 100 3.72 1.22 -0.45
C ALA A 100 2.53 1.77 0.35
N ILE A 101 2.26 1.20 1.52
CA ILE A 101 1.09 1.52 2.35
C ILE A 101 1.51 2.47 3.48
N GLU A 102 0.74 3.53 3.66
CA GLU A 102 0.85 4.45 4.79
C GLU A 102 -0.53 4.62 5.43
N LYS A 103 -0.64 4.30 6.72
CA LYS A 103 -1.91 4.44 7.45
C LYS A 103 -2.19 5.92 7.74
N ILE A 104 -3.43 6.35 7.52
CA ILE A 104 -3.96 7.67 7.87
C ILE A 104 -5.19 7.52 8.77
N ASP A 105 -5.68 8.61 9.37
CA ASP A 105 -6.74 8.59 10.39
C ASP A 105 -7.96 7.72 10.00
N LYS A 106 -8.45 7.86 8.76
CA LYS A 106 -9.62 7.11 8.24
C LYS A 106 -9.31 6.31 6.97
N GLY A 107 -8.16 5.65 6.93
CA GLY A 107 -7.83 4.73 5.84
C GLY A 107 -6.35 4.65 5.53
N PHE A 108 -6.00 4.67 4.24
CA PHE A 108 -4.64 4.41 3.77
C PHE A 108 -4.25 5.32 2.62
N THR A 109 -2.97 5.67 2.56
CA THR A 109 -2.33 6.21 1.36
C THR A 109 -1.52 5.09 0.71
N LEU A 110 -1.74 4.87 -0.57
CA LEU A 110 -0.99 3.94 -1.39
C LEU A 110 -0.06 4.74 -2.30
N ARG A 111 1.24 4.44 -2.31
CA ARG A 111 2.24 5.15 -3.11
C ARG A 111 2.94 4.21 -4.07
N SER A 112 3.11 4.65 -5.31
CA SER A 112 3.93 4.05 -6.35
C SER A 112 4.73 5.15 -7.05
N ASP A 113 5.66 4.79 -7.93
CA ASP A 113 6.53 5.76 -8.62
C ASP A 113 5.76 6.77 -9.48
N SER A 114 4.54 6.43 -9.92
CA SER A 114 3.74 7.24 -10.84
C SER A 114 2.38 7.69 -10.26
N ALA A 115 2.00 7.18 -9.10
CA ALA A 115 0.68 7.45 -8.53
C ALA A 115 0.67 7.40 -7.01
N LYS A 116 -0.11 8.30 -6.43
CA LYS A 116 -0.52 8.33 -5.03
C LYS A 116 -2.03 8.18 -4.97
N ILE A 117 -2.52 7.14 -4.29
CA ILE A 117 -3.95 6.86 -4.13
C ILE A 117 -4.31 7.02 -2.68
N PHE A 118 -5.35 7.81 -2.39
CA PHE A 118 -5.91 7.93 -1.05
C PHE A 118 -7.13 7.03 -0.96
N LEU A 119 -7.08 6.05 -0.07
CA LEU A 119 -8.18 5.16 0.27
C LEU A 119 -8.83 5.65 1.57
N SER A 120 -10.01 6.24 1.44
CA SER A 120 -10.80 6.72 2.59
C SER A 120 -11.88 5.69 2.92
N GLN A 121 -11.84 5.14 4.13
CA GLN A 121 -12.83 4.18 4.59
C GLN A 121 -14.23 4.82 4.58
N GLN A 122 -15.18 4.17 3.91
CA GLN A 122 -16.58 4.56 3.92
C GLN A 122 -17.24 4.15 5.25
N PRO A 123 -18.23 4.94 5.72
CA PRO A 123 -18.99 4.62 6.93
C PRO A 123 -19.74 3.28 6.82
#